data_AF-A0A081SJI6-F1
#
_entry.id   AF-A0A081SJI6-F1
#
_cell.length_a   1.000
_cell.length_b   1.000
_cell.length_c   1.000
_cell.angle_alpha   90.00
_cell.angle_beta   90.00
_cell.angle_gamma   90.00
#
_symmetry.space_group_name_H-M   'P 1'
#
loop_
_entity.id
_entity.type
_entity.pdbx_description
1 polymer ?
#
loop_
_entity_poly.entity_id
_entity_poly.type
_entity_poly.pdbx_seq_one_letter_code
_entity_poly.pdbx_strand_id
1 'polypeptide(L)'
;MAKESKEKAAEKAQANGKMDPEKKKQLDLAIDALEKQFGKGTIMKLGDDSVAQVPVISTGSLSLDFALGVGGLPKGRIIEIYGPESSGKTTLTLHVIAEAQKEHGVCAFVDAEHAFDQVYAKKLGVDTKSLLVSQPESGEQALTIVDTLVRSGAVDVVVVDSVAALVPQAELEGEMGDAQVGLQARLMSQALRKLTGVISKSSCMVVFINQLRDKIGVMYGSPETTTGGKALKFYASVRLDIRRIGQLKEGTDIVGNRTKVKVVKNKVAPPFKEVEFDIIYGEGISKLGEMIDMAVEFGIIKKSGAWFSYENEKLGQGREAVKTLLKNDKAFYDKIYMQVRDALMNTKNDAVFASAPEEEEEEAPEE
;
A
#
# COMPACT_ATOMS: atom_id res chain seq x y z
N MET A 1 51.53 17.31 24.03
CA MET A 1 50.40 17.85 24.82
C MET A 1 49.10 18.04 24.03
N ALA A 2 49.09 18.16 22.69
CA ALA A 2 47.86 18.25 21.89
C ALA A 2 47.34 16.92 21.29
N LYS A 3 48.07 15.81 21.49
CA LYS A 3 47.66 14.45 21.05
C LYS A 3 46.94 13.69 22.18
N GLU A 4 47.43 13.79 23.42
CA GLU A 4 46.80 13.19 24.61
C GLU A 4 45.44 13.83 24.98
N SER A 5 45.20 15.08 24.56
CA SER A 5 43.90 15.75 24.76
C SER A 5 42.84 15.32 23.75
N LYS A 6 43.24 14.86 22.55
CA LYS A 6 42.32 14.29 21.54
C LYS A 6 42.02 12.82 21.80
N GLU A 7 42.98 12.04 22.31
CA GLU A 7 42.73 10.65 22.75
C GLU A 7 41.76 10.61 23.94
N LYS A 8 41.90 11.51 24.93
CA LYS A 8 40.95 11.61 26.06
C LYS A 8 39.56 12.15 25.68
N ALA A 9 39.44 12.87 24.57
CA ALA A 9 38.15 13.31 24.03
C ALA A 9 37.45 12.19 23.24
N ALA A 10 38.21 11.38 22.49
CA ALA A 10 37.71 10.21 21.79
C ALA A 10 37.28 9.08 22.75
N GLU A 11 37.98 8.91 23.88
CA GLU A 11 37.60 7.95 24.93
C GLU A 11 36.33 8.38 25.70
N LYS A 12 36.07 9.69 25.81
CA LYS A 12 34.85 10.22 26.47
C LYS A 12 33.61 10.18 25.57
N ALA A 13 33.76 10.20 24.24
CA ALA A 13 32.62 10.09 23.32
C ALA A 13 32.07 8.64 23.22
N GLN A 14 32.86 7.62 23.54
CA GLN A 14 32.43 6.21 23.55
C GLN A 14 31.84 5.73 24.90
N ALA A 15 31.71 6.60 25.90
CA ALA A 15 31.31 6.21 27.26
C ALA A 15 29.81 6.40 27.59
N ASN A 16 28.97 6.90 26.67
CA ASN A 16 27.53 7.14 26.92
C ASN A 16 26.60 5.95 26.64
N GLY A 17 27.13 4.73 26.42
CA GLY A 17 26.35 3.56 26.02
C GLY A 17 26.19 2.42 27.03
N LYS A 18 26.77 2.51 28.23
CA LYS A 18 26.64 1.42 29.24
C LYS A 18 25.65 1.79 30.33
N MET A 19 24.45 1.23 30.20
CA MET A 19 23.43 1.25 31.24
C MET A 19 24.01 0.70 32.56
N ASP A 20 23.78 1.41 33.66
CA ASP A 20 24.15 0.99 35.02
C ASP A 20 23.69 -0.46 35.26
N PRO A 21 24.58 -1.39 35.70
CA PRO A 21 24.25 -2.79 35.92
C PRO A 21 23.03 -3.02 36.81
N GLU A 22 22.80 -2.15 37.80
CA GLU A 22 21.68 -2.26 38.72
C GLU A 22 20.37 -1.84 38.05
N LYS A 23 20.39 -0.77 37.24
CA LYS A 23 19.26 -0.37 36.39
C LYS A 23 18.93 -1.43 35.33
N LYS A 24 19.96 -2.04 34.73
CA LYS A 24 19.78 -3.13 33.75
C LYS A 24 19.10 -4.34 34.38
N LYS A 25 19.54 -4.74 35.57
CA LYS A 25 18.92 -5.86 36.32
C LYS A 25 17.46 -5.56 36.70
N GLN A 26 17.16 -4.35 37.16
CA GLN A 26 15.78 -3.95 37.46
C GLN A 26 14.89 -3.92 36.20
N LEU A 27 15.45 -3.44 35.09
CA LEU A 27 14.77 -3.43 33.79
C LEU A 27 14.48 -4.86 33.31
N ASP A 28 15.45 -5.76 33.37
CA ASP A 28 15.28 -7.15 32.95
C ASP A 28 14.23 -7.88 33.82
N LEU A 29 14.21 -7.63 35.14
CA LEU A 29 13.16 -8.16 36.04
C LEU A 29 11.76 -7.59 35.74
N ALA A 30 11.67 -6.31 35.38
CA ALA A 30 10.42 -5.69 34.98
C ALA A 30 9.91 -6.26 33.64
N ILE A 31 10.81 -6.47 32.68
CA ILE A 31 10.49 -7.13 31.40
C ILE A 31 9.99 -8.55 31.66
N ASP A 32 10.69 -9.34 32.46
CA ASP A 32 10.29 -10.71 32.81
C ASP A 32 8.92 -10.77 33.51
N ALA A 33 8.64 -9.82 34.40
CA ALA A 33 7.33 -9.72 35.06
C ALA A 33 6.21 -9.40 34.06
N LEU A 34 6.48 -8.47 33.13
CA LEU A 34 5.54 -8.09 32.09
C LEU A 34 5.33 -9.23 31.08
N GLU A 35 6.36 -9.98 30.69
CA GLU A 35 6.24 -11.15 29.82
C GLU A 35 5.45 -12.29 30.49
N LYS A 36 5.64 -12.52 31.80
CA LYS A 36 4.84 -13.50 32.55
C LYS A 36 3.37 -13.11 32.65
N GLN A 37 3.08 -11.81 32.78
CA GLN A 37 1.72 -11.31 32.94
C GLN A 37 0.96 -11.18 31.61
N PHE A 38 1.63 -10.78 30.54
CA PHE A 38 0.98 -10.40 29.27
C PHE A 38 1.40 -11.27 28.08
N GLY A 39 2.35 -12.19 28.27
CA GLY A 39 2.86 -13.10 27.24
C GLY A 39 4.21 -12.65 26.68
N LYS A 40 4.97 -13.62 26.16
CA LYS A 40 6.26 -13.38 25.50
C LYS A 40 6.11 -12.41 24.32
N GLY A 41 7.06 -11.49 24.16
CA GLY A 41 7.06 -10.50 23.08
C GLY A 41 6.15 -9.28 23.32
N THR A 42 5.61 -9.11 24.52
CA THR A 42 4.87 -7.89 24.90
C THR A 42 5.79 -6.66 24.93
N ILE A 43 7.07 -6.85 25.29
CA ILE A 43 8.11 -5.83 25.30
C ILE A 43 9.37 -6.43 24.67
N MET A 44 9.93 -5.75 23.69
CA MET A 44 11.14 -6.16 22.98
C MET A 44 12.08 -4.97 22.79
N LYS A 45 13.38 -5.23 22.73
CA LYS A 45 14.37 -4.21 22.36
C LYS A 45 14.34 -4.04 20.84
N LEU A 46 14.12 -2.81 20.38
CA LEU A 46 14.00 -2.46 18.96
C LEU A 46 15.23 -2.82 18.11
N GLY A 47 16.41 -3.01 18.73
CA GLY A 47 17.67 -3.30 18.04
C GLY A 47 18.10 -4.77 18.01
N ASP A 48 17.36 -5.68 18.67
CA ASP A 48 17.71 -7.11 18.71
C ASP A 48 17.15 -7.91 17.51
N ASP A 49 16.33 -7.28 16.66
CA ASP A 49 15.93 -7.80 15.35
C ASP A 49 16.54 -6.94 14.23
N SER A 50 17.22 -7.57 13.27
CA SER A 50 17.43 -6.98 11.95
C SER A 50 16.08 -6.48 11.44
N VAL A 51 15.93 -5.17 11.20
CA VAL A 51 14.71 -4.49 10.69
C VAL A 51 13.75 -5.51 10.10
N ALA A 52 12.78 -5.98 10.91
CA ALA A 52 11.94 -7.11 10.52
C ALA A 52 11.28 -6.74 9.18
N GLN A 53 11.67 -7.41 8.09
CA GLN A 53 11.11 -7.15 6.79
C GLN A 53 9.61 -7.44 6.90
N VAL A 54 8.81 -6.37 6.88
CA VAL A 54 7.36 -6.50 6.97
C VAL A 54 6.93 -7.33 5.76
N PRO A 55 6.33 -8.52 5.94
CA PRO A 55 5.89 -9.32 4.81
C PRO A 55 4.92 -8.52 3.96
N VAL A 56 5.03 -8.63 2.64
CA VAL A 56 4.21 -7.85 1.69
C VAL A 56 3.46 -8.77 0.75
N ILE A 57 2.43 -8.24 0.10
CA ILE A 57 1.74 -8.83 -1.05
C ILE A 57 1.86 -7.83 -2.20
N SER A 58 2.23 -8.32 -3.39
CA SER A 58 2.31 -7.50 -4.59
C SER A 58 0.95 -6.87 -4.93
N THR A 59 0.98 -5.64 -5.43
CA THR A 59 -0.20 -4.95 -5.95
C THR A 59 -0.60 -5.42 -7.35
N GLY A 60 0.21 -6.27 -7.99
CA GLY A 60 0.10 -6.64 -9.40
C GLY A 60 0.67 -5.59 -10.35
N SER A 61 1.08 -4.43 -9.83
CA SER A 61 1.75 -3.34 -10.54
C SER A 61 3.19 -3.23 -10.03
N LEU A 62 4.16 -3.50 -10.90
CA LEU A 62 5.58 -3.46 -10.54
C LEU A 62 6.03 -2.03 -10.18
N SER A 63 5.49 -1.03 -10.87
CA SER A 63 5.78 0.37 -10.58
C SER A 63 5.26 0.77 -9.19
N LEU A 64 4.02 0.38 -8.85
CA LEU A 64 3.42 0.66 -7.55
C LEU A 64 4.13 -0.08 -6.41
N ASP A 65 4.50 -1.34 -6.60
CA ASP A 65 5.27 -2.12 -5.62
C ASP A 65 6.62 -1.46 -5.30
N PHE A 66 7.28 -0.89 -6.31
CA PHE A 66 8.49 -0.11 -6.12
C PHE A 66 8.22 1.22 -5.39
N ALA A 67 7.18 1.95 -5.78
CA ALA A 67 6.79 3.20 -5.12
C ALA A 67 6.38 3.00 -3.65
N LEU A 68 5.89 1.82 -3.28
CA LEU A 68 5.62 1.46 -1.88
C LEU A 68 6.91 1.25 -1.07
N GLY A 69 8.07 1.10 -1.72
CA GLY A 69 9.41 0.98 -1.11
C GLY A 69 9.72 -0.42 -0.58
N VAL A 70 8.73 -1.07 0.02
CA VAL A 70 8.83 -2.43 0.58
C VAL A 70 8.51 -3.53 -0.44
N GLY A 71 8.15 -3.19 -1.68
CA GLY A 71 7.87 -4.17 -2.75
C GLY A 71 6.44 -4.68 -2.80
N GLY A 72 5.51 -4.03 -2.10
CA GLY A 72 4.09 -4.40 -2.09
C GLY A 72 3.35 -3.77 -0.91
N LEU A 73 2.12 -4.21 -0.69
CA LEU A 73 1.31 -3.81 0.46
C LEU A 73 1.67 -4.65 1.70
N PRO A 74 1.84 -4.06 2.89
CA PRO A 74 2.26 -4.80 4.08
C PRO A 74 1.14 -5.69 4.66
N LYS A 75 1.45 -6.96 4.91
CA LYS A 75 0.61 -7.91 5.67
C LYS A 75 0.43 -7.44 7.12
N GLY A 76 -0.66 -7.88 7.76
CA GLY A 76 -0.97 -7.52 9.15
C GLY A 76 -1.25 -6.03 9.34
N ARG A 77 -1.68 -5.32 8.29
CA ARG A 77 -1.97 -3.88 8.31
C ARG A 77 -3.28 -3.54 7.61
N ILE A 78 -3.82 -2.38 7.96
CA ILE A 78 -4.96 -1.76 7.28
C ILE A 78 -4.44 -0.90 6.13
N ILE A 79 -5.04 -1.09 4.95
CA ILE A 79 -4.77 -0.33 3.72
C ILE A 79 -6.07 0.39 3.32
N GLU A 80 -5.98 1.64 2.88
CA GLU A 80 -7.12 2.34 2.28
C GLU A 80 -6.80 2.66 0.81
N ILE A 81 -7.68 2.27 -0.10
CA ILE A 81 -7.61 2.62 -1.53
C ILE A 81 -8.83 3.47 -1.83
N TYR A 82 -8.62 4.73 -2.19
CA TYR A 82 -9.72 5.67 -2.43
C TYR A 82 -9.51 6.48 -3.70
N GLY A 83 -10.61 7.04 -4.21
CA GLY A 83 -10.59 7.82 -5.43
C GLY A 83 -11.96 7.94 -6.08
N PRO A 84 -12.06 8.68 -7.20
CA PRO A 84 -13.31 8.84 -7.94
C PRO A 84 -13.91 7.52 -8.40
N GLU A 85 -15.17 7.54 -8.80
CA GLU A 85 -15.80 6.41 -9.49
C GLU A 85 -15.02 6.03 -10.75
N SER A 86 -15.02 4.75 -11.09
CA SER A 86 -14.32 4.22 -12.28
C SER A 86 -12.82 4.52 -12.34
N SER A 87 -12.17 4.86 -11.22
CA SER A 87 -10.72 5.12 -11.19
C SER A 87 -9.86 3.86 -11.16
N GLY A 88 -10.47 2.68 -10.92
CA GLY A 88 -9.76 1.39 -10.86
C GLY A 88 -9.52 0.84 -9.45
N LYS A 89 -10.20 1.37 -8.41
CA LYS A 89 -10.08 0.89 -7.01
C LYS A 89 -10.29 -0.63 -6.87
N THR A 90 -11.43 -1.12 -7.35
CA THR A 90 -11.78 -2.54 -7.32
C THR A 90 -10.82 -3.36 -8.20
N THR A 91 -10.47 -2.88 -9.40
CA THR A 91 -9.47 -3.54 -10.27
C THR A 91 -8.13 -3.73 -9.58
N LEU A 92 -7.56 -2.68 -8.96
CA LEU A 92 -6.31 -2.77 -8.23
C LEU A 92 -6.40 -3.79 -7.08
N THR A 93 -7.54 -3.80 -6.39
CA THR A 93 -7.76 -4.70 -5.27
C THR A 93 -7.93 -6.16 -5.70
N LEU A 94 -8.56 -6.41 -6.85
CA LEU A 94 -8.63 -7.74 -7.47
C LEU A 94 -7.25 -8.24 -7.90
N HIS A 95 -6.35 -7.36 -8.36
CA HIS A 95 -4.96 -7.74 -8.60
C HIS A 95 -4.22 -8.12 -7.32
N VAL A 96 -4.41 -7.39 -6.21
CA VAL A 96 -3.85 -7.78 -4.90
C VAL A 96 -4.34 -9.17 -4.49
N ILE A 97 -5.64 -9.45 -4.64
CA ILE A 97 -6.20 -10.78 -4.38
C ILE A 97 -5.55 -11.84 -5.29
N ALA A 98 -5.45 -11.57 -6.59
CA ALA A 98 -4.87 -12.52 -7.54
C ALA A 98 -3.39 -12.83 -7.21
N GLU A 99 -2.60 -11.83 -6.84
CA GLU A 99 -1.20 -12.04 -6.42
C GLU A 99 -1.12 -12.79 -5.07
N ALA A 100 -2.00 -12.50 -4.10
CA ALA A 100 -2.07 -13.26 -2.85
C ALA A 100 -2.43 -14.74 -3.07
N GLN A 101 -3.40 -15.03 -3.95
CA GLN A 101 -3.80 -16.41 -4.26
C GLN A 101 -2.71 -17.19 -4.99
N LYS A 102 -1.87 -16.56 -5.81
CA LYS A 102 -0.70 -17.21 -6.42
C LYS A 102 0.32 -17.67 -5.40
N GLU A 103 0.41 -16.97 -4.28
CA GLU A 103 1.22 -17.37 -3.12
C GLU A 103 0.48 -18.34 -2.18
N HIS A 104 -0.60 -18.96 -2.66
CA HIS A 104 -1.48 -19.87 -1.92
C HIS A 104 -2.19 -19.22 -0.71
N GLY A 105 -2.28 -17.88 -0.69
CA GLY A 105 -2.99 -17.15 0.34
C GLY A 105 -4.51 -17.24 0.22
N VAL A 106 -5.18 -17.24 1.36
CA VAL A 106 -6.66 -17.25 1.42
C VAL A 106 -7.17 -15.82 1.39
N CYS A 107 -8.13 -15.54 0.51
CA CYS A 107 -8.67 -14.20 0.31
C CYS A 107 -10.18 -14.16 0.59
N ALA A 108 -10.65 -13.03 1.09
CA ALA A 108 -12.06 -12.73 1.27
C ALA A 108 -12.43 -11.36 0.71
N PHE A 109 -13.62 -11.25 0.15
CA PHE A 109 -14.20 -10.03 -0.40
C PHE A 109 -15.56 -9.76 0.24
N VAL A 110 -15.65 -8.66 0.98
CA VAL A 110 -16.89 -8.17 1.59
C VAL A 110 -17.47 -7.10 0.66
N ASP A 111 -18.43 -7.52 -0.15
CA ASP A 111 -19.11 -6.73 -1.18
C ASP A 111 -20.34 -6.03 -0.56
N ALA A 112 -20.09 -4.90 0.11
CA ALA A 112 -21.13 -4.03 0.64
C ALA A 112 -21.83 -3.21 -0.46
N GLU A 113 -21.18 -2.99 -1.61
CA GLU A 113 -21.79 -2.31 -2.77
C GLU A 113 -22.71 -3.22 -3.61
N HIS A 114 -22.74 -4.53 -3.32
CA HIS A 114 -23.48 -5.54 -4.10
C HIS A 114 -23.16 -5.48 -5.61
N ALA A 115 -21.91 -5.17 -5.94
CA ALA A 115 -21.46 -4.88 -7.31
C ALA A 115 -20.33 -5.82 -7.78
N PHE A 116 -20.04 -6.89 -7.05
CA PHE A 116 -18.95 -7.81 -7.39
C PHE A 116 -19.21 -8.58 -8.70
N ASP A 117 -18.33 -8.38 -9.70
CA ASP A 117 -18.35 -9.11 -10.96
C ASP A 117 -17.36 -10.29 -10.95
N GLN A 118 -17.89 -11.50 -10.82
CA GLN A 118 -17.12 -12.75 -10.85
C GLN A 118 -16.42 -13.00 -12.19
N VAL A 119 -17.03 -12.62 -13.32
CA VAL A 119 -16.47 -12.82 -14.66
C VAL A 119 -15.26 -11.93 -14.84
N TYR A 120 -15.38 -10.67 -14.43
CA TYR A 120 -14.26 -9.73 -14.47
C TYR A 120 -13.14 -10.15 -13.52
N ALA A 121 -13.44 -10.52 -12.27
CA ALA A 121 -12.44 -11.01 -11.31
C ALA A 121 -11.64 -12.19 -11.88
N LYS A 122 -12.31 -13.16 -12.51
CA LYS A 122 -11.65 -14.31 -13.13
C LYS A 122 -10.71 -13.91 -14.27
N LYS A 123 -11.09 -12.92 -15.09
CA LYS A 123 -10.23 -12.39 -16.16
C LYS A 123 -8.96 -11.74 -15.61
N LEU A 124 -9.04 -11.13 -14.42
CA LEU A 124 -7.89 -10.55 -13.72
C LEU A 124 -6.99 -11.59 -13.02
N GLY A 125 -7.32 -12.88 -13.12
CA GLY A 125 -6.54 -13.97 -12.56
C GLY A 125 -6.92 -14.34 -11.13
N VAL A 126 -8.05 -13.85 -10.61
CA VAL A 126 -8.60 -14.29 -9.33
C VAL A 126 -9.16 -15.70 -9.47
N ASP A 127 -8.77 -16.60 -8.56
CA ASP A 127 -9.44 -17.88 -8.41
C ASP A 127 -10.76 -17.69 -7.65
N THR A 128 -11.83 -17.50 -8.41
CA THR A 128 -13.16 -17.25 -7.86
C THR A 128 -13.76 -18.47 -7.15
N LYS A 129 -13.18 -19.67 -7.29
CA LYS A 129 -13.65 -20.86 -6.57
C LYS A 129 -13.19 -20.88 -5.13
N SER A 130 -12.00 -20.33 -4.85
CA SER A 130 -11.43 -20.27 -3.51
C SER A 130 -11.64 -18.92 -2.81
N LEU A 131 -12.05 -17.89 -3.55
CA LEU A 131 -12.37 -16.58 -2.98
C LEU A 131 -13.63 -16.65 -2.10
N LEU A 132 -13.50 -16.28 -0.83
CA LEU A 132 -14.64 -16.12 0.06
C LEU A 132 -15.34 -14.80 -0.28
N VAL A 133 -16.64 -14.84 -0.59
CA VAL A 133 -17.42 -13.62 -0.87
C VAL A 133 -18.54 -13.51 0.14
N SER A 134 -18.73 -12.31 0.69
CA SER A 134 -19.83 -11.98 1.60
C SER A 134 -20.53 -10.71 1.14
N GLN A 135 -21.86 -10.75 1.11
CA GLN A 135 -22.73 -9.61 0.85
C GLN A 135 -23.51 -9.29 2.13
N PRO A 136 -22.99 -8.42 3.00
CA PRO A 136 -23.61 -8.10 4.27
C PRO A 136 -24.82 -7.19 4.09
N GLU A 137 -25.78 -7.29 5.00
CA GLU A 137 -26.98 -6.47 5.09
C GLU A 137 -26.71 -5.13 5.80
N SER A 138 -25.71 -5.06 6.69
CA SER A 138 -25.37 -3.84 7.44
C SER A 138 -23.87 -3.64 7.62
N GLY A 139 -23.46 -2.41 7.93
CA GLY A 139 -22.09 -2.05 8.24
C GLY A 139 -21.54 -2.79 9.47
N GLU A 140 -22.36 -2.99 10.51
CA GLU A 140 -22.01 -3.79 11.69
C GLU A 140 -21.74 -5.24 11.32
N GLN A 141 -22.60 -5.84 10.49
CA GLN A 141 -22.43 -7.22 10.04
C GLN A 141 -21.16 -7.36 9.21
N ALA A 142 -20.93 -6.46 8.24
CA ALA A 142 -19.73 -6.43 7.42
C ALA A 142 -18.45 -6.41 8.28
N LEU A 143 -18.37 -5.50 9.25
CA LEU A 143 -17.19 -5.35 10.11
C LEU A 143 -17.02 -6.51 11.10
N THR A 144 -18.11 -7.17 11.49
CA THR A 144 -18.08 -8.39 12.30
C THR A 144 -17.55 -9.57 11.52
N ILE A 145 -17.91 -9.69 10.24
CA ILE A 145 -17.36 -10.69 9.32
C ILE A 145 -15.85 -10.48 9.17
N VAL A 146 -15.41 -9.24 8.93
CA VAL A 146 -13.98 -8.89 8.88
C VAL A 146 -13.26 -9.29 10.17
N ASP A 147 -13.78 -8.92 11.34
CA ASP A 147 -13.17 -9.27 12.65
C ASP A 147 -13.05 -10.79 12.83
N THR A 148 -14.10 -11.53 12.47
CA THR A 148 -14.11 -13.00 12.58
C THR A 148 -13.08 -13.65 11.67
N LEU A 149 -13.02 -13.22 10.40
CA LEU A 149 -12.06 -13.73 9.41
C LEU A 149 -10.62 -13.45 9.84
N VAL A 150 -10.32 -12.23 10.30
CA VAL A 150 -8.98 -11.86 10.78
C VAL A 150 -8.60 -12.69 12.02
N ARG A 151 -9.51 -12.87 12.98
CA ARG A 151 -9.26 -13.66 14.20
C ARG A 151 -9.04 -15.14 13.94
N SER A 152 -9.59 -15.67 12.84
CA SER A 152 -9.38 -17.08 12.47
C SER A 152 -7.90 -17.40 12.20
N GLY A 153 -7.11 -16.39 11.82
CA GLY A 153 -5.71 -16.55 11.40
C GLY A 153 -5.53 -17.29 10.07
N ALA A 154 -6.62 -17.67 9.41
CA ALA A 154 -6.61 -18.47 8.19
C ALA A 154 -6.71 -17.63 6.90
N VAL A 155 -6.92 -16.31 7.01
CA VAL A 155 -7.10 -15.40 5.87
C VAL A 155 -5.91 -14.45 5.75
N ASP A 156 -5.37 -14.32 4.54
CA ASP A 156 -4.24 -13.44 4.22
C ASP A 156 -4.69 -12.05 3.76
N VAL A 157 -5.81 -11.96 3.04
CA VAL A 157 -6.34 -10.69 2.53
C VAL A 157 -7.85 -10.63 2.74
N VAL A 158 -8.33 -9.56 3.37
CA VAL A 158 -9.75 -9.21 3.42
C VAL A 158 -9.95 -7.86 2.76
N VAL A 159 -10.85 -7.81 1.77
CA VAL A 159 -11.24 -6.59 1.08
C VAL A 159 -12.63 -6.18 1.52
N VAL A 160 -12.86 -4.89 1.74
CA VAL A 160 -14.17 -4.31 2.01
C VAL A 160 -14.49 -3.29 0.91
N ASP A 161 -15.45 -3.62 0.05
CA ASP A 161 -15.91 -2.78 -1.07
C ASP A 161 -17.37 -2.37 -0.85
N SER A 162 -17.67 -1.17 -0.35
CA SER A 162 -16.77 -0.11 0.08
C SER A 162 -17.20 0.48 1.42
N VAL A 163 -16.32 1.29 2.02
CA VAL A 163 -16.62 2.02 3.28
C VAL A 163 -17.89 2.86 3.15
N ALA A 164 -18.15 3.43 1.96
CA ALA A 164 -19.32 4.28 1.74
C ALA A 164 -20.63 3.49 1.90
N ALA A 165 -20.61 2.20 1.55
CA ALA A 165 -21.74 1.28 1.64
C ALA A 165 -21.86 0.57 3.01
N LEU A 166 -20.99 0.87 3.98
CA LEU A 166 -21.13 0.37 5.35
C LEU A 166 -22.21 1.17 6.10
N VAL A 167 -23.46 0.96 5.73
CA VAL A 167 -24.63 1.65 6.30
C VAL A 167 -24.97 1.02 7.65
N PRO A 168 -25.00 1.80 8.75
CA PRO A 168 -25.38 1.28 10.06
C PRO A 168 -26.81 0.72 10.08
N GLN A 169 -27.04 -0.33 10.86
CA GLN A 169 -28.36 -0.97 10.96
C GLN A 169 -29.49 0.02 11.32
N ALA A 170 -29.24 0.94 12.26
CA ALA A 170 -30.23 1.94 12.65
C ALA A 170 -30.58 2.91 11.51
N GLU A 171 -29.68 3.11 10.53
CA GLU A 171 -29.93 3.93 9.34
C GLU A 171 -30.78 3.18 8.32
N LEU A 172 -30.58 1.85 8.20
CA LEU A 172 -31.38 0.98 7.33
C LEU A 172 -32.81 0.78 7.85
N GLU A 173 -33.00 0.74 9.17
CA GLU A 173 -34.31 0.60 9.81
C GLU A 173 -35.06 1.93 9.95
N GLY A 174 -34.37 3.07 9.77
CA GLY A 174 -34.93 4.41 9.86
C GLY A 174 -35.70 4.83 8.60
N GLU A 175 -36.40 5.96 8.68
CA GLU A 175 -37.10 6.53 7.53
C GLU A 175 -36.17 7.45 6.71
N MET A 176 -36.43 7.54 5.39
CA MET A 176 -35.70 8.48 4.54
C MET A 176 -35.94 9.92 5.01
N GLY A 177 -34.87 10.59 5.45
CA GLY A 177 -34.92 11.95 5.98
C GLY A 177 -34.61 12.04 7.47
N ASP A 178 -34.51 10.91 8.17
CA ASP A 178 -34.10 10.89 9.57
C ASP A 178 -32.66 11.41 9.73
N ALA A 179 -32.48 12.33 10.69
CA ALA A 179 -31.19 12.94 10.95
C ALA A 179 -30.27 11.99 11.74
N GLN A 180 -29.52 11.14 11.06
CA GLN A 180 -28.56 10.21 11.68
C GLN A 180 -27.11 10.71 11.57
N VAL A 181 -26.82 11.82 12.24
CA VAL A 181 -25.53 12.52 12.09
C VAL A 181 -24.36 11.69 12.62
N GLY A 182 -23.47 11.27 11.72
CA GLY A 182 -22.17 10.71 12.05
C GLY A 182 -22.19 9.26 12.57
N LEU A 183 -23.30 8.53 12.38
CA LEU A 183 -23.43 7.16 12.84
C LEU A 183 -22.37 6.24 12.21
N GLN A 184 -22.19 6.30 10.89
CA GLN A 184 -21.15 5.57 10.17
C GLN A 184 -19.73 5.88 10.67
N ALA A 185 -19.44 7.15 10.97
CA ALA A 185 -18.12 7.55 11.48
C ALA A 185 -17.84 6.97 12.88
N ARG A 186 -18.86 6.87 13.73
CA ARG A 186 -18.77 6.24 15.05
C ARG A 186 -18.57 4.73 14.94
N LEU A 187 -19.34 4.07 14.07
CA LEU A 187 -19.22 2.65 13.75
C LEU A 187 -17.78 2.33 13.31
N MET A 188 -17.27 3.04 12.31
CA MET A 188 -15.90 2.87 11.81
C MET A 188 -14.86 3.09 12.90
N SER A 189 -15.02 4.11 13.74
CA SER A 189 -14.10 4.39 14.84
C SER A 189 -14.06 3.27 15.87
N GLN A 190 -15.21 2.69 16.21
CA GLN A 190 -15.31 1.57 17.16
C GLN A 190 -14.74 0.29 16.57
N ALA A 191 -15.09 -0.03 15.32
CA ALA A 191 -14.62 -1.23 14.64
C ALA A 191 -13.11 -1.22 14.43
N LEU A 192 -12.55 -0.13 13.89
CA LEU A 192 -11.11 -0.02 13.64
C LEU A 192 -10.29 -0.10 14.92
N ARG A 193 -10.80 0.44 16.05
CA ARG A 193 -10.14 0.32 17.36
C ARG A 193 -10.01 -1.13 17.80
N LYS A 194 -11.02 -1.96 17.54
CA LYS A 194 -10.99 -3.41 17.84
C LYS A 194 -10.11 -4.16 16.83
N LEU A 195 -10.31 -3.91 15.54
CA LEU A 195 -9.65 -4.61 14.44
C LEU A 195 -8.13 -4.39 14.44
N THR A 196 -7.65 -3.18 14.68
CA THR A 196 -6.22 -2.84 14.54
C THR A 196 -5.32 -3.75 15.38
N GLY A 197 -5.69 -4.02 16.63
CA GLY A 197 -4.90 -4.88 17.50
C GLY A 197 -4.93 -6.36 17.12
N VAL A 198 -5.98 -6.81 16.45
CA VAL A 198 -6.07 -8.19 15.92
C VAL A 198 -5.27 -8.29 14.63
N ILE A 199 -5.48 -7.35 13.71
CA ILE A 199 -4.80 -7.27 12.41
C ILE A 199 -3.29 -7.26 12.60
N SER A 200 -2.75 -6.47 13.53
CA SER A 200 -1.31 -6.38 13.77
C SER A 200 -0.69 -7.66 14.34
N LYS A 201 -1.49 -8.53 14.96
CA LYS A 201 -1.06 -9.84 15.48
C LYS A 201 -1.31 -10.97 14.49
N SER A 202 -2.01 -10.68 13.39
CA SER A 202 -2.29 -11.60 12.31
C SER A 202 -1.39 -11.32 11.10
N SER A 203 -1.26 -12.27 10.19
CA SER A 203 -0.70 -12.03 8.86
C SER A 203 -1.73 -11.42 7.88
N CYS A 204 -2.97 -11.18 8.31
CA CYS A 204 -4.03 -10.71 7.44
C CYS A 204 -3.87 -9.23 7.10
N MET A 205 -3.82 -8.91 5.82
CA MET A 205 -4.01 -7.56 5.30
C MET A 205 -5.50 -7.25 5.20
N VAL A 206 -5.92 -6.05 5.61
CA VAL A 206 -7.30 -5.59 5.43
C VAL A 206 -7.32 -4.35 4.56
N VAL A 207 -7.94 -4.45 3.38
CA VAL A 207 -8.03 -3.38 2.40
C VAL A 207 -9.45 -2.80 2.42
N PHE A 208 -9.55 -1.51 2.71
CA PHE A 208 -10.79 -0.76 2.59
C PHE A 208 -10.79 0.02 1.28
N ILE A 209 -11.77 -0.25 0.42
CA ILE A 209 -12.07 0.62 -0.72
C ILE A 209 -12.94 1.76 -0.22
N ASN A 210 -12.66 2.98 -0.67
CA ASN A 210 -13.40 4.16 -0.25
C ASN A 210 -13.68 5.11 -1.43
N GLN A 211 -14.75 5.88 -1.30
CA GLN A 211 -15.17 6.88 -2.27
C GLN A 211 -14.81 8.29 -1.80
N LEU A 212 -14.63 9.20 -2.75
CA LEU A 212 -14.50 10.62 -2.49
C LEU A 212 -15.88 11.27 -2.36
N ARG A 213 -15.96 12.29 -1.51
CA ARG A 213 -17.08 13.21 -1.32
C ARG A 213 -16.53 14.62 -1.14
N ASP A 214 -17.30 15.63 -1.52
CA ASP A 214 -16.94 17.01 -1.28
C ASP A 214 -17.46 17.49 0.07
N LYS A 215 -16.58 18.13 0.85
CA LYS A 215 -16.95 18.83 2.06
C LYS A 215 -17.49 20.21 1.71
N ILE A 216 -18.78 20.43 1.99
CA ILE A 216 -19.44 21.72 1.81
C ILE A 216 -18.77 22.79 2.70
N GLY A 217 -18.55 23.97 2.14
CA GLY A 217 -18.07 25.15 2.88
C GLY A 217 -16.54 25.29 2.99
N VAL A 218 -15.76 24.51 2.22
CA VAL A 218 -14.31 24.70 2.12
C VAL A 218 -14.00 25.77 1.09
N MET A 219 -13.50 26.94 1.52
CA MET A 219 -13.10 28.05 0.65
C MET A 219 -11.61 28.02 0.25
N TYR A 220 -10.78 27.25 0.96
CA TYR A 220 -9.34 27.15 0.73
C TYR A 220 -8.85 25.70 0.88
N GLY A 221 -7.98 25.25 -0.02
CA GLY A 221 -7.50 23.87 -0.09
C GLY A 221 -8.43 22.93 -0.86
N SER A 222 -8.17 21.62 -0.80
CA SER A 222 -9.01 20.62 -1.47
C SER A 222 -10.29 20.35 -0.67
N PRO A 223 -11.48 20.38 -1.30
CA PRO A 223 -12.74 20.05 -0.64
C PRO A 223 -12.93 18.53 -0.47
N GLU A 224 -12.11 17.71 -1.12
CA GLU A 224 -12.31 16.26 -1.16
C GLU A 224 -12.04 15.59 0.20
N THR A 225 -12.93 14.70 0.60
CA THR A 225 -12.78 13.82 1.76
C THR A 225 -13.25 12.41 1.45
N THR A 226 -12.80 11.45 2.27
CA THR A 226 -13.28 10.06 2.21
C THR A 226 -14.44 9.85 3.19
N THR A 227 -15.27 8.83 2.92
CA THR A 227 -16.41 8.45 3.77
C THR A 227 -15.97 7.68 5.03
N GLY A 228 -16.87 7.46 6.00
CA GLY A 228 -16.55 6.74 7.24
C GLY A 228 -15.80 7.55 8.31
N GLY A 229 -15.76 8.88 8.19
CA GLY A 229 -15.10 9.77 9.14
C GLY A 229 -13.58 9.77 9.04
N LYS A 230 -12.88 10.17 10.12
CA LYS A 230 -11.41 10.32 10.10
C LYS A 230 -10.64 9.08 10.57
N ALA A 231 -11.31 8.13 11.23
CA ALA A 231 -10.63 7.01 11.89
C ALA A 231 -9.76 6.20 10.93
N LEU A 232 -10.30 5.82 9.76
CA LEU A 232 -9.57 5.03 8.77
C LEU A 232 -8.29 5.74 8.30
N LYS A 233 -8.31 7.06 8.14
CA LYS A 233 -7.12 7.86 7.78
C LYS A 233 -5.98 7.69 8.79
N PHE A 234 -6.29 7.52 10.08
CA PHE A 234 -5.28 7.35 11.14
C PHE A 234 -4.79 5.90 11.26
N TYR A 235 -5.73 4.95 11.20
CA TYR A 235 -5.43 3.52 11.36
C TYR A 235 -4.75 2.89 10.13
N ALA A 236 -5.07 3.36 8.92
CA ALA A 236 -4.41 2.87 7.71
C ALA A 236 -2.89 3.08 7.77
N SER A 237 -2.13 2.03 7.45
CA SER A 237 -0.68 2.10 7.32
C SER A 237 -0.27 2.61 5.95
N VAL A 238 -1.02 2.23 4.92
CA VAL A 238 -0.85 2.73 3.56
C VAL A 238 -2.18 3.30 3.09
N ARG A 239 -2.13 4.46 2.43
CA ARG A 239 -3.29 5.07 1.77
C ARG A 239 -2.93 5.40 0.33
N LEU A 240 -3.74 4.94 -0.60
CA LEU A 240 -3.56 5.12 -2.04
C LEU A 240 -4.69 5.97 -2.60
N ASP A 241 -4.34 7.08 -3.25
CA ASP A 241 -5.25 7.91 -4.04
C ASP A 241 -5.12 7.49 -5.51
N ILE A 242 -6.14 6.82 -6.03
CA ILE A 242 -6.16 6.29 -7.40
C ILE A 242 -7.13 7.09 -8.26
N ARG A 243 -6.63 7.62 -9.39
CA ARG A 243 -7.37 8.49 -10.31
C ARG A 243 -7.17 8.08 -11.75
N ARG A 244 -8.24 8.16 -12.55
CA ARG A 244 -8.14 8.15 -14.00
C ARG A 244 -7.64 9.52 -14.46
N ILE A 245 -6.52 9.54 -15.19
CA ILE A 245 -5.93 10.76 -15.75
C ILE A 245 -6.09 10.87 -17.27
N GLY A 246 -6.46 9.78 -17.95
CA GLY A 246 -6.69 9.79 -19.39
C GLY A 246 -7.41 8.54 -19.88
N GLN A 247 -7.86 8.57 -21.13
CA GLN A 247 -8.44 7.43 -21.84
C GLN A 247 -7.43 6.86 -22.83
N LEU A 248 -7.38 5.54 -22.92
CA LEU A 248 -6.61 4.82 -23.94
C LEU A 248 -7.55 4.49 -25.09
N LYS A 249 -7.14 4.82 -26.32
CA LYS A 249 -7.95 4.64 -27.52
C LYS A 249 -7.21 3.82 -28.57
N GLU A 250 -7.93 2.91 -29.20
CA GLU A 250 -7.51 2.25 -30.45
C GLU A 250 -8.49 2.68 -31.54
N GLY A 251 -8.02 3.54 -32.45
CA GLY A 251 -8.92 4.19 -33.42
C GLY A 251 -9.98 5.04 -32.71
N THR A 252 -11.25 4.64 -32.85
CA THR A 252 -12.40 5.30 -32.20
C THR A 252 -12.77 4.71 -30.85
N ASP A 253 -12.30 3.50 -30.54
CA ASP A 253 -12.77 2.72 -29.41
C ASP A 253 -11.94 3.01 -28.16
N ILE A 254 -12.59 3.17 -27.01
CA ILE A 254 -11.92 3.36 -25.73
C ILE A 254 -11.63 1.97 -25.14
N VAL A 255 -10.37 1.58 -25.16
CA VAL A 255 -9.92 0.24 -24.74
C VAL A 255 -9.47 0.18 -23.28
N GLY A 256 -9.28 1.35 -22.64
CA GLY A 256 -8.86 1.40 -21.25
C GLY A 256 -8.64 2.81 -20.73
N ASN A 257 -8.01 2.88 -19.57
CA ASN A 257 -7.74 4.13 -18.86
C ASN A 257 -6.24 4.23 -18.50
N ARG A 258 -5.70 5.44 -18.66
CA ARG A 258 -4.43 5.80 -18.01
C ARG A 258 -4.76 6.19 -16.57
N THR A 259 -4.15 5.49 -15.62
CA THR A 259 -4.45 5.59 -14.20
C THR A 259 -3.20 6.04 -13.45
N LYS A 260 -3.40 6.96 -12.51
CA LYS A 260 -2.37 7.47 -11.60
C LYS A 260 -2.70 7.02 -10.18
N VAL A 261 -1.70 6.53 -9.46
CA VAL A 261 -1.81 6.20 -8.04
C VAL A 261 -0.79 7.00 -7.25
N LYS A 262 -1.25 7.70 -6.22
CA LYS A 262 -0.40 8.43 -5.27
C LYS A 262 -0.40 7.74 -3.92
N VAL A 263 0.78 7.48 -3.38
CA VAL A 263 0.96 6.95 -2.02
C VAL A 263 0.83 8.10 -1.01
N VAL A 264 -0.39 8.52 -0.68
CA VAL A 264 -0.63 9.68 0.20
C VAL A 264 -0.28 9.42 1.66
N LYS A 265 -0.14 8.16 2.07
CA LYS A 265 0.36 7.77 3.39
C LYS A 265 1.11 6.45 3.27
N ASN A 266 2.25 6.35 3.93
CA ASN A 266 3.04 5.14 4.04
C ASN A 266 3.74 5.10 5.41
N LYS A 267 3.48 4.07 6.21
CA LYS A 267 4.10 3.86 7.53
C LYS A 267 5.26 2.85 7.49
N VAL A 268 5.57 2.27 6.33
CA VAL A 268 6.60 1.23 6.18
C VAL A 268 7.72 1.66 5.22
N ALA A 269 7.54 2.75 4.46
CA ALA A 269 8.56 3.41 3.66
C ALA A 269 8.18 4.90 3.45
N PRO A 270 9.05 5.71 2.82
CA PRO A 270 8.71 7.11 2.50
C PRO A 270 7.42 7.25 1.68
N PRO A 271 6.52 8.18 2.03
CA PRO A 271 5.27 8.43 1.31
C PRO A 271 5.47 9.36 0.08
N PHE A 272 4.36 9.73 -0.55
CA PHE A 272 4.19 10.74 -1.61
C PHE A 272 4.74 10.42 -2.99
N LYS A 273 5.27 9.21 -3.20
CA LYS A 273 5.56 8.71 -4.53
C LYS A 273 4.27 8.55 -5.35
N GLU A 274 4.40 8.79 -6.65
CA GLU A 274 3.32 8.70 -7.63
C GLU A 274 3.74 7.76 -8.74
N VAL A 275 2.80 6.95 -9.21
CA VAL A 275 3.02 6.02 -10.33
C VAL A 275 1.87 6.13 -11.31
N GLU A 276 2.16 5.81 -12.56
CA GLU A 276 1.16 5.74 -13.61
C GLU A 276 1.24 4.41 -14.35
N PHE A 277 0.08 3.84 -14.61
CA PHE A 277 -0.05 2.61 -15.38
C PHE A 277 -1.36 2.58 -16.15
N ASP A 278 -1.44 1.67 -17.10
CA ASP A 278 -2.61 1.49 -17.93
C ASP A 278 -3.51 0.41 -17.33
N ILE A 279 -4.81 0.67 -17.23
CA ILE A 279 -5.83 -0.34 -16.94
C ILE A 279 -6.60 -0.60 -18.24
N ILE A 280 -6.41 -1.79 -18.81
CA ILE A 280 -7.08 -2.25 -20.03
C ILE A 280 -8.37 -2.98 -19.64
N TYR A 281 -9.48 -2.65 -20.30
CA TYR A 281 -10.77 -3.25 -19.98
C TYR A 281 -10.78 -4.75 -20.28
N GLY A 282 -11.13 -5.54 -19.27
CA GLY A 282 -11.15 -7.01 -19.35
C GLY A 282 -9.78 -7.68 -19.18
N GLU A 283 -8.68 -6.95 -19.09
CA GLU A 283 -7.33 -7.50 -18.83
C GLU A 283 -6.72 -6.98 -17.51
N GLY A 284 -7.11 -5.78 -17.07
CA GLY A 284 -6.59 -5.16 -15.86
C GLY A 284 -5.33 -4.34 -16.09
N ILE A 285 -4.44 -4.33 -15.10
CA ILE A 285 -3.18 -3.55 -15.13
C ILE A 285 -2.24 -4.11 -16.19
N SER A 286 -1.79 -3.25 -17.11
CA SER A 286 -0.91 -3.64 -18.21
C SER A 286 0.55 -3.78 -17.77
N LYS A 287 0.95 -5.01 -17.39
CA LYS A 287 2.34 -5.33 -17.01
C LYS A 287 3.37 -4.98 -18.09
N LEU A 288 3.04 -5.21 -19.37
CA LEU A 288 3.91 -4.86 -20.49
C LEU A 288 4.04 -3.34 -20.65
N GLY A 289 2.93 -2.60 -20.49
CA GLY A 289 2.94 -1.14 -20.54
C GLY A 289 3.81 -0.54 -19.45
N GLU A 290 3.65 -1.02 -18.21
CA GLU A 290 4.48 -0.60 -17.07
C GLU A 290 5.96 -0.89 -17.30
N MET A 291 6.29 -2.07 -17.82
CA MET A 291 7.68 -2.44 -18.11
C MET A 291 8.34 -1.46 -19.07
N ILE A 292 7.64 -1.07 -20.14
CA ILE A 292 8.13 -0.08 -21.11
C ILE A 292 8.31 1.28 -20.44
N ASP A 293 7.32 1.73 -19.67
CA ASP A 293 7.37 3.03 -18.99
C ASP A 293 8.58 3.10 -18.03
N MET A 294 8.79 2.06 -17.21
CA MET A 294 9.93 1.98 -16.29
C MET A 294 11.27 1.86 -17.05
N ALA A 295 11.34 1.05 -18.11
CA ALA A 295 12.55 0.93 -18.91
C ALA A 295 12.94 2.27 -19.57
N VAL A 296 11.95 3.10 -19.93
CA VAL A 296 12.19 4.46 -20.43
C VAL A 296 12.65 5.38 -19.30
N GLU A 297 12.03 5.31 -18.14
CA GLU A 297 12.39 6.11 -16.95
C GLU A 297 13.83 5.85 -16.51
N PHE A 298 14.27 4.59 -16.48
CA PHE A 298 15.65 4.20 -16.16
C PHE A 298 16.64 4.36 -17.32
N GLY A 299 16.19 4.86 -18.47
CA GLY A 299 17.05 5.09 -19.65
C GLY A 299 17.54 3.82 -20.36
N ILE A 300 16.96 2.66 -20.03
CA ILE A 300 17.23 1.37 -20.68
C ILE A 300 16.68 1.39 -22.12
N ILE A 301 15.44 1.86 -22.28
CA ILE A 301 14.82 2.12 -23.58
C ILE A 301 14.83 3.63 -23.82
N LYS A 302 15.38 4.08 -24.95
CA LYS A 302 15.41 5.50 -25.33
C LYS A 302 14.18 5.84 -26.16
N LYS A 303 13.48 6.90 -25.78
CA LYS A 303 12.35 7.47 -26.54
C LYS A 303 12.76 8.76 -27.23
N SER A 304 12.60 8.82 -28.55
CA SER A 304 12.84 10.02 -29.38
C SER A 304 11.59 10.35 -30.19
N GLY A 305 10.80 11.31 -29.68
CA GLY A 305 9.48 11.60 -30.22
C GLY A 305 8.54 10.39 -30.07
N ALA A 306 8.07 9.87 -31.20
CA ALA A 306 7.23 8.66 -31.25
C ALA A 306 8.04 7.35 -31.34
N TRP A 307 9.37 7.41 -31.52
CA TRP A 307 10.19 6.21 -31.72
C TRP A 307 10.82 5.72 -30.41
N PHE A 308 10.86 4.39 -30.25
CA PHE A 308 11.54 3.71 -29.15
C PHE A 308 12.75 2.93 -29.68
N SER A 309 13.84 2.94 -28.92
CA SER A 309 15.11 2.31 -29.30
C SER A 309 15.81 1.69 -28.09
N TYR A 310 16.61 0.66 -28.34
CA TYR A 310 17.38 -0.07 -27.35
C TYR A 310 18.78 -0.38 -27.89
N GLU A 311 19.84 -0.05 -27.16
CA GLU A 311 21.25 -0.33 -27.55
C GLU A 311 21.61 0.05 -29.01
N ASN A 312 20.92 1.05 -29.59
CA ASN A 312 21.01 1.56 -30.98
C ASN A 312 20.10 0.89 -32.03
N GLU A 313 19.32 -0.13 -31.67
CA GLU A 313 18.29 -0.72 -32.54
C GLU A 313 16.94 -0.03 -32.35
N LYS A 314 16.19 0.13 -33.44
CA LYS A 314 14.82 0.68 -33.39
C LYS A 314 13.85 -0.43 -33.01
N LEU A 315 13.16 -0.28 -31.87
CA LEU A 315 12.14 -1.22 -31.41
C LEU A 315 10.81 -1.02 -32.15
N GLY A 316 10.46 0.23 -32.46
CA GLY A 316 9.23 0.56 -33.17
C GLY A 316 8.75 1.98 -32.95
N GLN A 317 7.70 2.35 -33.68
CA GLN A 317 7.00 3.63 -33.54
C GLN A 317 5.76 3.44 -32.67
N GLY A 318 5.69 4.18 -31.57
CA GLY A 318 4.60 4.12 -30.61
C GLY A 318 4.73 2.98 -29.61
N ARG A 319 3.98 3.11 -28.51
CA ARG A 319 4.03 2.17 -27.37
C ARG A 319 3.48 0.78 -27.72
N GLU A 320 2.43 0.73 -28.55
CA GLU A 320 1.78 -0.54 -28.92
C GLU A 320 2.67 -1.43 -29.81
N ALA A 321 3.51 -0.84 -30.66
CA ALA A 321 4.50 -1.61 -31.43
C ALA A 321 5.51 -2.28 -30.49
N VAL A 322 6.00 -1.57 -29.48
CA VAL A 322 6.95 -2.10 -28.49
C VAL A 322 6.30 -3.16 -27.60
N LYS A 323 5.04 -2.96 -27.18
CA LYS A 323 4.27 -4.00 -26.46
C LYS A 323 4.16 -5.28 -27.27
N THR A 324 3.86 -5.17 -28.56
CA THR A 324 3.75 -6.33 -29.47
C THR A 324 5.09 -7.05 -29.60
N LEU A 325 6.19 -6.32 -29.70
CA LEU A 325 7.55 -6.88 -29.73
C LEU A 325 7.85 -7.65 -28.44
N LEU A 326 7.66 -7.03 -27.26
CA LEU A 326 7.92 -7.66 -25.96
C LEU A 326 7.02 -8.87 -25.71
N LYS A 327 5.80 -8.86 -26.24
CA LYS A 327 4.87 -10.00 -26.16
C LYS A 327 5.33 -11.18 -27.01
N ASN A 328 5.91 -10.91 -28.18
CA ASN A 328 6.35 -11.94 -29.13
C ASN A 328 7.75 -12.48 -28.83
N ASP A 329 8.62 -11.66 -28.21
CA ASP A 329 9.98 -12.03 -27.84
C ASP A 329 10.15 -12.08 -26.32
N LYS A 330 9.94 -13.28 -25.76
CA LYS A 330 10.09 -13.52 -24.33
C LYS A 330 11.54 -13.33 -23.84
N ALA A 331 12.53 -13.72 -24.65
CA ALA A 331 13.94 -13.59 -24.25
C ALA A 331 14.33 -12.11 -24.13
N PHE A 332 13.83 -11.28 -25.05
CA PHE A 332 14.02 -9.84 -24.97
C PHE A 332 13.26 -9.22 -23.78
N TYR A 333 12.02 -9.65 -23.52
CA TYR A 333 11.28 -9.23 -22.33
C TYR A 333 12.04 -9.53 -21.04
N ASP A 334 12.54 -10.77 -20.88
CA ASP A 334 13.27 -11.18 -19.69
C ASP A 334 14.58 -10.37 -19.53
N LYS A 335 15.28 -10.04 -20.63
CA LYS A 335 16.45 -9.15 -20.63
C LYS A 335 16.10 -7.76 -20.08
N ILE A 336 15.05 -7.12 -20.62
CA ILE A 336 14.61 -5.80 -20.16
C ILE A 336 14.13 -5.86 -18.70
N TYR A 337 13.39 -6.89 -18.34
CA TYR A 337 12.91 -7.10 -16.97
C TYR A 337 14.08 -7.17 -15.97
N MET A 338 15.13 -7.92 -16.28
CA MET A 338 16.33 -7.99 -15.44
C MET A 338 17.03 -6.63 -15.32
N GLN A 339 17.23 -5.91 -16.43
CA GLN A 339 17.86 -4.59 -16.40
C GLN A 339 17.06 -3.58 -15.58
N VAL A 340 15.72 -3.58 -15.70
CA VAL A 340 14.84 -2.75 -14.87
C VAL A 340 14.96 -3.15 -13.40
N ARG A 341 14.94 -4.45 -13.09
CA ARG A 341 15.08 -4.95 -11.71
C ARG A 341 16.41 -4.54 -11.08
N ASP A 342 17.51 -4.62 -11.82
CA ASP A 342 18.84 -4.21 -11.35
C ASP A 342 18.89 -2.70 -11.11
N ALA A 343 18.32 -1.90 -12.02
CA ALA A 343 18.18 -0.45 -11.82
C ALA A 343 17.40 -0.13 -10.55
N LEU A 344 16.27 -0.81 -10.32
CA LEU A 344 15.44 -0.64 -9.10
C LEU A 344 16.22 -0.98 -7.82
N MET A 345 17.06 -2.02 -7.83
CA MET A 345 17.89 -2.38 -6.66
C MET A 345 18.96 -1.34 -6.37
N ASN A 346 19.60 -0.79 -7.41
CA ASN A 346 20.61 0.25 -7.24
C ASN A 346 20.01 1.54 -6.69
N THR A 347 18.82 1.96 -7.15
CA THR A 347 18.13 3.13 -6.61
C THR A 347 17.68 2.94 -5.16
N LYS A 348 17.35 1.70 -4.73
CA LYS A 348 17.05 1.41 -3.32
C LYS A 348 18.27 1.62 -2.42
N ASN A 349 19.46 1.25 -2.88
CA ASN A 349 20.68 1.47 -2.11
C ASN A 349 20.95 2.97 -1.93
N ASP A 350 20.84 3.78 -3.00
CA ASP A 350 21.07 5.23 -2.91
C ASP A 350 20.06 5.94 -1.99
N ALA A 351 18.79 5.51 -1.98
CA ALA A 351 17.76 6.06 -1.10
C ALA A 351 17.96 5.68 0.39
N VAL A 352 18.60 4.53 0.67
CA VAL A 352 18.95 4.14 2.05
C VAL A 352 20.10 5.00 2.58
N PHE A 353 21.09 5.33 1.74
CA PHE A 353 22.21 6.21 2.12
C PHE A 353 21.84 7.70 2.23
N ALA A 354 20.81 8.17 1.51
CA ALA A 354 20.33 9.56 1.58
C ALA A 354 19.45 9.87 2.81
N SER A 355 19.16 8.88 3.66
CA SER A 355 18.28 9.04 4.84
C SER A 355 19.02 9.17 6.19
N ALA A 356 20.35 9.22 6.18
CA ALA A 356 21.10 9.65 7.35
C ALA A 356 20.86 11.17 7.53
N PRO A 357 20.30 11.64 8.66
CA PRO A 357 20.21 13.07 8.90
C PRO A 357 21.64 13.62 8.95
N GLU A 358 21.96 14.55 8.06
CA GLU A 358 23.07 15.48 8.30
C GLU A 358 22.71 16.22 9.59
N GLU A 359 23.57 16.11 10.59
CA GLU A 359 23.47 16.92 11.80
C GLU A 359 23.61 18.39 11.37
N GLU A 360 22.48 19.11 11.33
CA GLU A 360 22.49 20.58 11.24
C GLU A 360 23.17 21.10 12.51
N GLU A 361 24.40 21.61 12.36
CA GLU A 361 25.06 22.42 13.38
C GLU A 361 24.24 23.71 13.56
N GLU A 362 23.48 23.78 14.66
CA GLU A 362 22.90 25.04 15.15
C GLU A 362 24.05 25.99 15.51
N GLU A 363 24.30 27.00 14.65
CA GLU A 363 25.06 28.19 15.03
C GLU A 363 24.34 28.91 16.18
N ALA A 364 24.99 28.96 17.33
CA ALA A 364 24.53 29.73 18.48
C ALA A 364 24.51 31.24 18.14
N PRO A 365 23.52 32.00 18.63
CA PRO A 365 23.47 33.44 18.40
C PRO A 365 24.60 34.14 19.18
N GLU A 366 25.42 34.93 18.49
CA GLU A 366 26.36 35.86 19.11
C GLU A 366 25.61 37.05 19.75
N GLU A 367 26.04 37.44 20.95
CA GLU A 367 25.58 38.63 21.71
C GLU A 367 25.99 39.96 21.07
#